data_AF-A0A964KMI2-F1
#
_entry.id   AF-A0A964KMI2-F1
#
_cell.length_a   1.000
_cell.length_b   1.000
_cell.length_c   1.000
_cell.angle_alpha   90.00
_cell.angle_beta   90.00
_cell.angle_gamma   90.00
#
_symmetry.space_group_name_H-M   'P 1'
#
loop_
_entity.id
_entity.type
_entity.pdbx_description
1 polymer ?
#
loop_
_entity_poly.entity_id
_entity_poly.type
_entity_poly.pdbx_seq_one_letter_code
_entity_poly.pdbx_strand_id
1 'polypeptide(L)'
;EMKSPKPNKDQCTRVTSRLLLVHAIKRAGFGSVKTYYAMTYNPYGELRSSYHHDFALRYLDMEHQVLIGQEFWDFIGGTGTYAALLDIYREVGHEKGPELIDLLLA
;
A
#
# COMPACT_ATOMS: atom_id res chain seq x y z
N GLU A 1 -6.46 5.81 -1.53
CA GLU A 1 -5.36 6.75 -1.27
C GLU A 1 -4.11 5.95 -0.92
N MET A 2 -3.01 6.15 -1.65
CA MET A 2 -1.73 5.48 -1.37
C MET A 2 -1.00 6.18 -0.21
N LYS A 3 -0.48 5.42 0.75
CA LYS A 3 0.19 5.92 1.95
C LYS A 3 1.31 5.00 2.43
N SER A 4 2.15 5.56 3.32
CA SER A 4 3.19 4.81 4.02
C SER A 4 2.59 3.66 4.84
N PRO A 5 3.25 2.51 4.91
CA PRO A 5 2.74 1.37 5.66
C PRO A 5 2.84 1.52 7.18
N LYS A 6 3.44 2.59 7.70
CA LYS A 6 3.53 2.89 9.13
C LYS A 6 2.85 4.23 9.47
N PRO A 7 1.52 4.36 9.35
CA PRO A 7 0.83 5.60 9.65
C PRO A 7 0.76 5.88 11.15
N ASN A 8 0.77 7.16 11.53
CA ASN A 8 0.34 7.55 12.87
C ASN A 8 -1.19 7.71 12.96
N LYS A 9 -1.70 7.90 14.19
CA LYS A 9 -3.13 8.12 14.50
C LYS A 9 -3.80 9.15 13.60
N ASP A 10 -3.17 10.31 13.41
CA ASP A 10 -3.74 11.41 12.64
C ASP A 10 -3.83 11.05 11.15
N GLN A 11 -2.85 10.33 10.62
CA GLN A 11 -2.92 9.82 9.25
C GLN A 11 -4.09 8.85 9.08
N CYS A 12 -4.26 7.90 9.99
CA CYS A 12 -5.35 6.93 9.91
C CYS A 12 -6.71 7.63 9.89
N THR A 13 -6.93 8.51 10.87
CA THR A 13 -8.22 9.22 11.04
C THR A 13 -8.53 10.08 9.82
N ARG A 14 -7.54 10.84 9.34
CA ARG A 14 -7.71 11.75 8.21
C ARG A 14 -7.98 11.02 6.89
N VAL A 15 -7.30 9.91 6.65
CA VAL A 15 -7.54 9.11 5.44
C VAL A 15 -8.93 8.50 5.50
N THR A 16 -9.33 7.89 6.62
CA THR A 16 -10.69 7.34 6.79
C THR A 16 -11.76 8.40 6.51
N SER A 17 -11.63 9.62 7.04
CA SER A 17 -12.57 10.71 6.75
C SER A 17 -12.66 11.05 5.27
N ARG A 18 -11.53 11.06 4.54
CA ARG A 18 -11.52 11.33 3.09
C ARG A 18 -12.17 10.20 2.29
N LEU A 19 -11.88 8.95 2.64
CA LEU A 19 -12.47 7.80 1.97
C LEU A 19 -14.00 7.80 2.16
N LEU A 20 -14.48 8.03 3.38
CA LEU A 20 -15.92 8.16 3.68
C LEU A 20 -16.57 9.37 2.99
N LEU A 21 -15.85 10.50 2.88
CA LEU A 21 -16.34 11.66 2.15
C LEU A 21 -16.60 11.33 0.67
N VAL A 22 -15.76 10.51 0.03
CA VAL A 22 -16.00 10.06 -1.35
C VAL A 22 -17.31 9.27 -1.45
N HIS A 23 -17.60 8.36 -0.51
CA HIS A 23 -18.88 7.66 -0.47
C HIS A 23 -20.06 8.62 -0.33
N ALA A 24 -19.96 9.58 0.60
CA ALA A 24 -21.01 10.56 0.86
C ALA A 24 -21.30 11.46 -0.36
N ILE A 25 -20.25 11.91 -1.08
CA ILE A 25 -20.39 12.73 -2.29
C ILE A 25 -21.01 11.92 -3.43
N LYS A 26 -20.57 10.67 -3.62
CA LYS A 26 -21.03 9.84 -4.74
C LYS A 26 -22.49 9.42 -4.63
N ARG A 27 -23.04 9.32 -3.40
CA ARG A 27 -24.44 8.92 -3.12
C ARG A 27 -24.88 7.65 -3.86
N ALA A 28 -23.93 6.78 -4.17
CA ALA A 28 -24.17 5.59 -4.95
C ALA A 28 -24.52 4.41 -4.02
N GLY A 29 -25.22 3.41 -4.54
CA GLY A 29 -25.66 2.26 -3.75
C GLY A 29 -24.51 1.51 -3.09
N PHE A 30 -24.80 0.73 -2.05
CA PHE A 30 -23.81 -0.09 -1.37
C PHE A 30 -22.98 -0.93 -2.36
N GLY A 31 -21.65 -0.92 -2.21
CA GLY A 31 -20.73 -1.67 -3.07
C GLY A 31 -20.39 -1.04 -4.43
N SER A 32 -21.06 0.03 -4.84
CA SER A 32 -20.79 0.72 -6.12
C SER A 32 -19.56 1.63 -6.11
N VAL A 33 -19.10 2.02 -4.93
CA VAL A 33 -17.91 2.84 -4.72
C VAL A 33 -16.94 2.06 -3.86
N LYS A 34 -15.68 2.02 -4.28
CA LYS A 34 -14.60 1.36 -3.55
C LYS A 34 -13.52 2.38 -3.22
N THR A 35 -13.15 2.43 -1.95
CA THR A 35 -12.13 3.36 -1.45
C THR A 35 -11.21 2.60 -0.52
N TYR A 36 -9.91 2.65 -0.78
CA TYR A 36 -8.93 1.89 -0.02
C TYR A 36 -7.84 2.77 0.55
N TYR A 37 -7.32 2.39 1.71
CA TYR A 37 -6.01 2.76 2.19
C TYR A 37 -5.01 1.79 1.56
N ALA A 38 -4.16 2.25 0.65
CA ALA A 38 -3.24 1.40 -0.08
C ALA A 38 -1.81 1.57 0.42
N MET A 39 -1.17 0.45 0.77
CA MET A 39 0.24 0.37 1.15
C MET A 39 1.00 -0.37 0.04
N THR A 40 2.11 0.20 -0.42
CA THR A 40 2.88 -0.37 -1.54
C THR A 40 3.64 -1.64 -1.19
N TYR A 41 3.86 -1.92 0.09
CA TYR A 41 4.52 -3.12 0.61
C TYR A 41 4.17 -3.33 2.10
N ASN A 42 4.43 -4.53 2.62
CA ASN A 42 4.38 -4.82 4.05
C ASN A 42 5.79 -4.68 4.67
N PRO A 43 6.01 -3.78 5.63
CA PRO A 43 7.32 -3.55 6.23
C PRO A 43 7.72 -4.63 7.26
N TYR A 44 6.88 -5.64 7.48
CA TYR A 44 7.09 -6.72 8.45
C TYR A 44 7.23 -8.10 7.79
N GLY A 45 7.44 -8.14 6.47
CA GLY A 45 7.62 -9.38 5.70
C GLY A 45 6.56 -9.54 4.61
N GLU A 46 6.62 -10.65 3.88
CA GLU A 46 5.77 -10.86 2.69
C GLU A 46 4.32 -11.18 3.03
N LEU A 47 4.10 -11.89 4.14
CA LEU A 47 2.77 -12.34 4.55
C LEU A 47 1.95 -11.18 5.10
N ARG A 48 0.71 -11.01 4.63
CA ARG A 48 -0.24 -10.03 5.19
C ARG A 48 -0.40 -10.15 6.70
N SER A 49 -0.44 -11.38 7.22
CA SER A 49 -0.58 -11.66 8.64
C SER A 49 0.60 -11.20 9.50
N SER A 50 1.76 -10.91 8.90
CA SER A 50 2.90 -10.39 9.65
C SER A 50 2.77 -8.88 9.93
N TYR A 51 1.84 -8.19 9.29
CA TYR A 51 1.65 -6.75 9.49
C TYR A 51 1.16 -6.46 10.92
N HIS A 52 1.96 -5.72 11.69
CA HIS A 52 1.67 -5.43 13.10
C HIS A 52 1.92 -3.98 13.50
N HIS A 53 1.63 -3.03 12.60
CA HIS A 53 1.73 -1.62 12.97
C HIS A 53 0.56 -1.19 13.86
N ASP A 54 0.81 -0.96 15.15
CA ASP A 54 -0.20 -0.66 16.16
C ASP A 54 -1.24 0.40 15.77
N PHE A 55 -0.82 1.51 15.18
CA PHE A 55 -1.74 2.58 14.80
C PHE A 55 -2.67 2.19 13.66
N ALA A 56 -2.20 1.42 12.68
CA ALA A 56 -3.05 0.95 11.60
C ALA A 56 -4.05 -0.08 12.15
N LEU A 57 -3.59 -1.05 12.94
CA LEU A 57 -4.44 -2.08 13.54
C LEU A 57 -5.55 -1.52 14.44
N ARG A 58 -5.29 -0.40 15.14
CA ARG A 58 -6.27 0.21 16.05
C ARG A 58 -7.27 1.16 15.36
N TYR A 59 -6.90 1.77 14.23
CA TYR A 59 -7.66 2.88 13.65
C TYR A 59 -8.16 2.64 12.22
N LEU A 60 -7.77 1.53 11.58
CA LEU A 60 -8.21 1.16 10.24
C LEU A 60 -8.94 -0.19 10.28
N ASP A 61 -9.92 -0.36 9.40
CA ASP A 61 -10.51 -1.66 9.12
C ASP A 61 -9.55 -2.44 8.22
N MET A 62 -8.71 -3.27 8.83
CA MET A 62 -7.70 -3.99 8.09
C MET A 62 -8.31 -4.90 7.03
N GLU A 63 -9.44 -5.56 7.30
CA GLU A 63 -10.08 -6.52 6.38
C GLU A 63 -10.66 -5.86 5.13
N HIS A 64 -11.39 -4.76 5.28
CA HIS A 64 -12.19 -4.20 4.19
C HIS A 64 -11.63 -2.90 3.60
N GLN A 65 -10.82 -2.16 4.37
CA GLN A 65 -10.33 -0.84 3.98
C GLN A 65 -8.88 -0.86 3.48
N VAL A 66 -8.07 -1.84 3.86
CA VAL A 66 -6.61 -1.82 3.65
C VAL A 66 -6.16 -2.85 2.62
N LEU A 67 -5.45 -2.36 1.58
CA LEU A 67 -4.74 -3.18 0.61
C LEU A 67 -3.23 -3.04 0.84
N ILE A 68 -2.51 -4.16 0.95
CA ILE A 68 -1.07 -4.17 1.24
C ILE A 68 -0.30 -4.95 0.17
N GLY A 69 0.76 -4.35 -0.37
CA GLY A 69 1.68 -5.02 -1.28
C GLY A 69 0.93 -5.64 -2.46
N GLN A 70 0.97 -6.97 -2.57
CA GLN A 70 0.32 -7.70 -3.65
C GLN A 70 -1.15 -7.35 -3.83
N GLU A 71 -1.93 -7.22 -2.74
CA GLU A 71 -3.36 -6.91 -2.84
C GLU A 71 -3.59 -5.56 -3.52
N PHE A 72 -2.73 -4.59 -3.24
CA PHE A 72 -2.83 -3.26 -3.84
C PHE A 72 -2.43 -3.29 -5.31
N TRP A 73 -1.26 -3.85 -5.61
CA TRP A 73 -0.71 -3.88 -6.96
C TRP A 73 -1.53 -4.74 -7.90
N ASP A 74 -1.98 -5.92 -7.46
CA ASP A 74 -2.83 -6.78 -8.26
C ASP A 74 -4.25 -6.20 -8.42
N PHE A 75 -4.74 -5.42 -7.44
CA PHE A 75 -6.02 -4.71 -7.58
C PHE A 75 -5.99 -3.66 -8.71
N ILE A 76 -4.87 -2.94 -8.88
CA ILE A 76 -4.77 -1.87 -9.90
C ILE A 76 -4.26 -2.37 -11.26
N GLY A 77 -3.40 -3.38 -11.28
CA GLY A 77 -2.74 -3.85 -12.51
C GLY A 77 -3.18 -5.24 -12.98
N GLY A 78 -3.98 -5.95 -12.18
CA GLY A 78 -4.34 -7.35 -12.43
C GLY A 78 -3.38 -8.34 -11.76
N THR A 79 -3.80 -9.60 -11.70
CA THR A 79 -3.06 -10.68 -11.03
C THR A 79 -1.62 -10.80 -11.54
N GLY A 80 -0.66 -10.85 -10.62
CA GLY A 80 0.76 -11.00 -10.94
C GLY A 80 1.51 -9.68 -11.17
N THR A 81 0.82 -8.54 -11.11
CA THR A 81 1.45 -7.21 -11.24
C THR A 81 2.51 -7.00 -10.19
N TYR A 82 2.26 -7.40 -8.94
CA TYR A 82 3.23 -7.22 -7.88
C TYR A 82 4.53 -7.99 -8.13
N ALA A 83 4.42 -9.25 -8.58
CA ALA A 83 5.58 -10.08 -8.89
C ALA A 83 6.39 -9.48 -10.05
N ALA A 84 5.71 -9.10 -11.13
CA ALA A 84 6.36 -8.45 -12.28
C ALA A 84 7.08 -7.15 -11.88
N LEU A 85 6.47 -6.35 -11.00
CA LEU A 85 7.11 -5.14 -10.47
C LEU A 85 8.39 -5.47 -9.69
N LEU A 86 8.35 -6.47 -8.81
CA LEU A 86 9.53 -6.90 -8.05
C LEU A 86 10.64 -7.41 -8.95
N ASP A 87 10.31 -8.12 -10.03
CA ASP A 87 11.30 -8.60 -11.01
C ASP A 87 12.00 -7.44 -11.73
N ILE A 88 11.24 -6.42 -12.15
CA ILE A 88 11.82 -5.19 -12.72
C ILE A 88 12.74 -4.50 -11.70
N TYR A 89 12.33 -4.37 -10.44
CA TYR A 89 13.18 -3.79 -9.39
C TYR A 89 14.48 -4.56 -9.20
N ARG A 90 14.45 -5.89 -9.27
CA ARG A 90 15.65 -6.74 -9.16
C ARG A 90 16.56 -6.60 -10.36
N GLU A 91 16.00 -6.60 -11.57
CA GLU A 91 16.73 -6.43 -12.82
C GLU A 91 17.48 -5.09 -12.85
N VAL A 92 16.75 -3.99 -12.63
CA VAL A 92 17.34 -2.64 -12.60
C VAL A 92 18.30 -2.49 -11.43
N GLY A 93 17.98 -3.06 -10.26
CA GLY A 93 18.85 -3.04 -9.09
C GLY A 93 20.18 -3.78 -9.33
N HIS A 94 20.16 -4.87 -10.09
CA HIS A 94 21.38 -5.59 -10.48
C HIS A 94 22.21 -4.79 -11.49
N GLU A 95 21.55 -4.17 -12.48
CA GLU A 95 22.23 -3.34 -13.49
C GLU A 95 22.85 -2.08 -12.89
N LYS A 96 22.09 -1.33 -12.08
CA LYS A 96 22.47 0.00 -11.58
C LYS A 96 23.08 0.00 -10.18
N GLY A 97 22.96 -1.12 -9.45
CA GLY A 97 23.51 -1.26 -8.11
C GLY A 97 25.00 -0.91 -8.00
N PRO A 98 25.87 -1.44 -8.88
CA PRO A 98 27.31 -1.11 -8.86
C PRO A 98 27.58 0.39 -9.04
N GLU A 99 26.94 1.03 -10.02
CA GLU A 99 27.08 2.47 -10.29
C GLU A 99 26.66 3.32 -9.07
N LEU A 100 25.58 2.94 -8.39
CA LEU A 100 25.10 3.62 -7.18
C LEU A 100 26.04 3.44 -5.99
N ILE A 101 26.65 2.25 -5.84
CA ILE A 101 27.62 2.00 -4.77
C ILE A 101 28.87 2.85 -5.00
N ASP A 102 29.39 2.90 -6.22
CA ASP A 102 30.55 3.72 -6.56
C ASP A 102 30.31 5.21 -6.25
N LEU A 103 29.10 5.72 -6.54
CA LEU A 103 28.72 7.09 -6.21
C LEU A 103 28.63 7.37 -4.70
N LEU A 104 28.21 6.39 -3.89
CA LEU A 104 28.09 6.55 -2.44
C LEU A 104 29.43 6.47 -1.71
N LEU A 105 30.44 5.86 -2.33
CA LEU A 105 31.78 5.69 -1.78
C LEU A 105 32.79 6.76 -2.28
N ALA A 106 32.39 7.57 -3.26
CA ALA A 106 33.13 8.73 -3.76
C ALA A 106 32.92 9.97 -2.87
#